data_AF-A0A9J7E6D9-F1
#
_entry.id   AF-A0A9J7E6D9-F1
#
_cell.length_a   1.000
_cell.length_b   1.000
_cell.length_c   1.000
_cell.angle_alpha   90.00
_cell.angle_beta   90.00
_cell.angle_gamma   90.00
#
_symmetry.space_group_name_H-M   'P 1'
#
loop_
_entity.id
_entity.type
_entity.pdbx_description
1 polymer ?
#
loop_
_entity_poly.entity_id
_entity_poly.type
_entity_poly.pdbx_seq_one_letter_code
_entity_poly.pdbx_strand_id
1 'polypeptide(L)'
;MSNLKCINCELSLSRMRRHALGNESEDVVNTIRLWAYPREITLTDHICHACWQLVTYRNVPESMPSKQIGHRHVCVVCGRSIARRNRRRVLIAGTNEQEQRLAHIVSDWIQPRVLTSYDETCIPCWLKARRRAGTIRPQPDVRLPDIPPHGVLYQDVMCAVCGQSLTSVLPSVKQLRPENIARLSELRQISAIHEVCAICWEQAQDVVPQTPRSQEPETESPQQTAIELRDTEIPQVTERQQHVERPQYITLPNMRRAADTPRHCIFQECTSNERHTIPQEVRYRVLQQFQYYIPKGTRICTEHLQEADFHNLYSAEYSMNAFTATHIEDIIFILMEIKK
;
A
#
# COMPACT_ATOMS: atom_id res chain seq x y z
N MET A 1 19.54 15.35 14.32
CA MET A 1 18.63 16.24 13.57
C MET A 1 17.28 16.25 14.27
N SER A 2 16.86 17.41 14.75
CA SER A 2 15.58 17.60 15.46
C SER A 2 14.42 17.20 14.54
N ASN A 3 13.56 16.27 14.99
CA ASN A 3 12.39 15.86 14.22
C ASN A 3 11.34 16.99 14.29
N LEU A 4 11.40 17.92 13.35
CA LEU A 4 10.45 19.02 13.22
C LEU A 4 9.02 18.46 13.09
N LYS A 5 8.14 18.86 14.00
CA LYS A 5 6.72 18.48 14.03
C LYS A 5 5.86 19.73 13.86
N CYS A 6 4.67 19.56 13.28
CA CYS A 6 3.67 20.62 13.24
C CYS A 6 3.16 20.90 14.67
N ILE A 7 3.16 22.16 15.10
CA ILE A 7 2.68 22.51 16.45
C ILE A 7 1.18 22.21 16.63
N ASN A 8 0.38 22.31 15.56
CA ASN A 8 -1.05 21.99 15.61
C ASN A 8 -1.30 20.48 15.54
N CYS A 9 -0.93 19.81 14.44
CA CYS A 9 -1.32 18.42 14.19
C CYS A 9 -0.28 17.36 14.58
N GLU A 10 0.89 17.78 15.08
CA GLU A 10 2.00 16.95 15.54
C GLU A 10 2.63 16.00 14.52
N LEU A 11 2.21 16.08 13.25
CA LEU A 11 2.81 15.31 12.18
C LEU A 11 4.24 15.80 11.89
N SER A 12 5.10 14.85 11.55
CA SER A 12 6.48 15.15 11.13
C SER A 12 6.49 16.00 9.85
N LEU A 13 7.22 17.11 9.90
CA LEU A 13 7.35 18.10 8.82
C LEU A 13 8.51 17.79 7.87
N SER A 14 9.26 16.70 8.09
CA SER A 14 10.45 16.36 7.30
C SER A 14 10.18 16.19 5.81
N ARG A 15 8.92 15.93 5.42
CA ARG A 15 8.51 15.67 4.03
C ARG A 15 7.33 16.53 3.58
N MET A 16 6.97 17.53 4.38
CA MET A 16 5.82 18.39 4.09
C MET A 16 6.28 19.82 3.93
N ARG A 17 5.58 20.58 3.07
CA ARG A 17 5.69 22.03 3.09
C ARG A 17 5.28 22.53 4.47
N ARG A 18 6.08 23.45 5.01
CA ARG A 18 5.96 23.99 6.36
C ARG A 18 6.10 25.51 6.34
N HIS A 19 5.53 26.14 7.36
CA HIS A 19 5.51 27.58 7.56
C HIS A 19 6.00 27.85 8.97
N ALA A 20 6.99 28.72 9.11
CA ALA A 20 7.52 29.13 10.40
C ALA A 20 6.63 30.23 10.96
N LEU A 21 6.19 30.11 12.22
CA LEU A 21 5.21 31.05 12.77
C LEU A 21 5.74 32.48 12.89
N GLY A 22 7.06 32.67 13.04
CA GLY A 22 7.68 34.00 13.00
C GLY A 22 7.55 34.75 11.67
N ASN A 23 7.17 34.08 10.59
CA ASN A 23 6.98 34.69 9.27
C ASN A 23 5.49 34.87 8.90
N GLU A 24 4.57 34.46 9.77
CA GLU A 24 3.13 34.49 9.51
C GLU A 24 2.46 35.71 10.16
N SER A 25 1.25 36.06 9.71
CA SER A 25 0.48 37.16 10.29
C SER A 25 0.05 36.86 11.72
N GLU A 26 -0.18 37.92 12.51
CA GLU A 26 -0.60 37.80 13.91
C GLU A 26 -1.92 37.03 14.06
N ASP A 27 -2.86 37.20 13.13
CA ASP A 27 -4.13 36.45 13.09
C ASP A 27 -3.92 34.94 12.95
N VAL A 28 -2.97 34.52 12.10
CA VAL A 28 -2.64 33.11 11.92
C VAL A 28 -2.02 32.56 13.20
N VAL A 29 -1.08 33.30 13.79
CA VAL A 29 -0.40 32.90 15.04
C VAL A 29 -1.41 32.78 16.20
N ASN A 30 -2.33 33.74 16.33
CA ASN A 30 -3.36 33.74 17.38
C ASN A 30 -4.33 32.57 17.21
N THR A 31 -4.77 32.28 15.97
CA THR A 31 -5.63 31.12 15.70
C THR A 31 -4.93 29.80 16.05
N ILE A 32 -3.66 29.65 15.66
CA ILE A 32 -2.87 28.46 15.98
C ILE A 32 -2.63 28.34 17.50
N ARG A 33 -2.44 29.47 18.21
CA ARG A 33 -2.33 29.50 19.68
C ARG A 33 -3.60 28.96 20.35
N LEU A 34 -4.78 29.33 19.85
CA LEU A 34 -6.04 28.76 20.32
C LEU A 34 -6.13 27.25 20.05
N TRP A 35 -5.69 26.77 18.89
CA TRP A 35 -5.76 25.35 18.53
C TRP A 35 -4.72 24.46 19.24
N ALA A 36 -3.57 25.02 19.61
CA ALA A 36 -2.52 24.29 20.30
C ALA A 36 -2.63 24.34 21.83
N TYR A 37 -3.52 25.16 22.40
CA TYR A 37 -3.75 25.25 23.84
C TYR A 37 -3.97 23.85 24.45
N PRO A 38 -3.32 23.52 25.59
CA PRO A 38 -2.57 24.40 26.51
C PRO A 38 -1.08 24.58 26.18
N ARG A 39 -0.61 24.14 25.01
CA ARG A 39 0.81 24.20 24.67
C ARG A 39 1.27 25.62 24.38
N GLU A 40 2.40 26.01 24.96
CA GLU A 40 3.06 27.27 24.62
C GLU A 40 3.64 27.22 23.21
N ILE A 41 3.45 28.32 22.47
CA ILE A 41 3.93 28.48 21.10
C ILE A 41 5.02 29.55 21.07
N THR A 42 6.10 29.24 20.37
CA THR A 42 7.24 30.11 20.09
C THR A 42 7.26 30.52 18.62
N LEU A 43 7.96 31.61 18.30
CA LEU A 43 8.12 32.07 16.90
C LEU A 43 8.94 31.08 16.04
N THR A 44 9.71 30.21 16.68
CA THR A 44 10.47 29.13 16.01
C THR A 44 9.63 27.90 15.70
N ASP A 45 8.40 27.82 16.22
CA ASP A 45 7.50 26.72 15.91
C ASP A 45 7.03 26.76 14.46
N HIS A 46 6.69 25.58 13.95
CA HIS A 46 6.28 25.41 12.58
C HIS A 46 4.91 24.78 12.49
N ILE A 47 4.14 25.21 11.50
CA ILE A 47 2.91 24.53 11.07
C ILE A 47 3.10 23.90 9.70
N CYS A 48 2.45 22.78 9.48
CA CYS A 48 2.36 22.17 8.16
C CYS A 48 1.49 23.02 7.24
N HIS A 49 1.70 22.87 5.93
CA HIS A 49 0.94 23.63 4.93
C HIS A 49 -0.57 23.42 5.02
N ALA A 50 -1.07 22.22 5.34
CA ALA A 50 -2.50 22.01 5.41
C ALA A 50 -3.14 22.70 6.63
N CYS A 51 -2.45 22.76 7.78
CA CYS A 51 -2.95 23.53 8.93
C CYS A 51 -2.88 25.03 8.63
N TRP A 52 -1.82 25.49 7.96
CA TRP A 52 -1.73 26.88 7.49
C TRP A 52 -2.90 27.21 6.57
N GLN A 53 -3.17 26.40 5.53
CA GLN A 53 -4.31 26.59 4.62
C GLN A 53 -5.65 26.60 5.38
N LEU A 54 -5.78 25.76 6.42
CA LEU A 54 -7.00 25.72 7.21
C LEU A 54 -7.25 27.03 7.94
N VAL A 55 -6.21 27.68 8.46
CA VAL A 55 -6.33 28.98 9.12
C VAL A 55 -6.53 30.11 8.11
N THR A 56 -5.80 30.10 7.00
CA THR A 56 -5.85 31.20 6.01
C THR A 56 -7.13 31.20 5.19
N TYR A 57 -7.67 30.03 4.82
CA TYR A 57 -8.76 29.94 3.86
C TYR A 57 -10.12 29.58 4.46
N ARG A 58 -10.19 29.15 5.73
CA ARG A 58 -11.49 29.04 6.39
C ARG A 58 -11.77 30.32 7.15
N ASN A 59 -12.89 30.95 6.83
CA ASN A 59 -13.62 31.77 7.79
C ASN A 59 -14.09 30.81 8.89
N VAL A 60 -13.24 30.56 9.89
CA VAL A 60 -13.58 29.70 11.03
C VAL A 60 -14.72 30.41 11.77
N PRO A 61 -15.96 29.88 11.78
CA PRO A 61 -17.00 30.46 12.61
C PRO A 61 -16.56 30.33 14.06
N GLU A 62 -16.70 31.41 14.85
CA GLU A 62 -16.25 31.49 16.25
C GLU A 62 -16.81 30.37 17.17
N SER A 63 -17.82 29.62 16.73
CA SER A 63 -18.63 28.75 17.58
C SER A 63 -18.13 27.31 17.78
N MET A 64 -16.88 26.95 17.45
CA MET A 64 -16.38 25.57 17.68
C MET A 64 -14.99 25.52 18.34
N PRO A 65 -14.90 25.11 19.62
CA PRO A 65 -13.65 25.03 20.37
C PRO A 65 -12.84 23.75 20.09
N SER A 66 -13.18 22.98 19.07
CA SER A 66 -12.47 21.72 18.78
C SER A 66 -11.25 21.96 17.91
N LYS A 67 -10.11 21.39 18.33
CA LYS A 67 -8.84 21.40 17.60
C LYS A 67 -9.05 20.96 16.15
N GLN A 68 -8.90 21.88 15.20
CA GLN A 68 -9.06 21.57 13.78
C GLN A 68 -7.74 21.12 13.17
N ILE A 69 -7.77 19.95 12.51
CA ILE A 69 -6.60 19.39 11.84
C ILE A 69 -6.78 19.52 10.33
N GLY A 70 -5.85 20.21 9.67
CA GLY A 70 -5.95 20.50 8.24
C GLY A 70 -5.67 19.30 7.33
N HIS A 71 -5.07 18.23 7.84
CA HIS A 71 -4.78 17.06 7.04
C HIS A 71 -5.89 16.04 7.10
N ARG A 72 -6.44 15.74 5.92
CA ARG A 72 -7.22 14.54 5.65
C ARG A 72 -6.39 13.57 4.83
N HIS A 73 -6.63 12.28 4.98
CA HIS A 73 -5.96 11.24 4.19
C HIS A 73 -4.43 11.25 4.29
N VAL A 74 -3.90 11.39 5.52
CA VAL A 74 -2.48 11.16 5.82
C VAL A 74 -2.34 10.07 6.89
N CYS A 75 -1.28 9.28 6.80
CA CYS A 75 -0.96 8.30 7.83
C CYS A 75 -0.60 9.02 9.13
N VAL A 76 -1.31 8.73 10.21
CA VAL A 76 -1.10 9.35 11.53
C VAL A 76 0.32 9.10 12.08
N VAL A 77 0.94 7.98 11.73
CA VAL A 77 2.28 7.59 12.21
C VAL A 77 3.41 8.27 11.42
N CYS A 78 3.34 8.26 10.10
CA CYS A 78 4.48 8.71 9.25
C CYS A 78 4.20 9.96 8.43
N GLY A 79 2.99 10.53 8.50
CA GLY A 79 2.59 11.72 7.76
C GLY A 79 2.45 11.53 6.24
N ARG A 80 2.73 10.33 5.69
CA ARG A 80 2.60 10.08 4.24
C ARG A 80 1.15 10.19 3.79
N SER A 81 0.91 10.79 2.63
CA SER A 81 -0.40 10.77 1.98
C SER A 81 -0.87 9.34 1.73
N ILE A 82 -2.14 9.09 2.02
CA ILE A 82 -2.84 7.81 1.82
C ILE A 82 -4.08 7.97 0.93
N ALA A 83 -4.26 9.13 0.29
CA ALA A 83 -5.40 9.40 -0.59
C ALA A 83 -5.52 8.41 -1.75
N ARG A 84 -4.38 7.93 -2.29
CA ARG A 84 -4.29 6.99 -3.42
C ARG A 84 -3.64 5.66 -3.05
N ARG A 85 -3.60 5.31 -1.76
CA ARG A 85 -2.94 4.09 -1.27
C ARG A 85 -3.93 3.28 -0.43
N ASN A 86 -3.72 1.96 -0.41
CA ASN A 86 -4.39 1.12 0.57
C ASN A 86 -4.10 1.64 1.98
N ARG A 87 -5.15 1.71 2.79
CA ARG A 87 -5.13 2.28 4.14
C ARG A 87 -5.96 1.45 5.09
N ARG A 88 -5.67 1.57 6.38
CA ARG A 88 -6.44 0.95 7.46
C ARG A 88 -6.84 2.04 8.46
N ARG A 89 -8.12 2.07 8.81
CA ARG A 89 -8.62 2.91 9.89
C ARG A 89 -8.13 2.32 11.22
N VAL A 90 -7.67 3.17 12.13
CA VAL A 90 -7.34 2.74 13.50
C VAL A 90 -8.63 2.77 14.29
N LEU A 91 -9.17 1.59 14.59
CA LEU A 91 -10.41 1.44 15.34
C LEU A 91 -10.08 1.50 16.84
N ILE A 92 -10.72 2.42 17.58
CA ILE A 92 -10.40 2.72 19.00
C ILE A 92 -11.44 2.15 19.95
N ALA A 93 -12.69 1.92 19.49
CA ALA A 93 -13.80 1.45 20.33
C ALA A 93 -14.51 0.26 19.69
N GLY A 94 -14.94 -0.71 20.51
CA GLY A 94 -15.77 -1.85 20.10
C GLY A 94 -15.05 -2.93 19.29
N THR A 95 -13.73 -3.01 19.37
CA THR A 95 -12.90 -3.91 18.56
C THR A 95 -12.45 -5.16 19.30
N ASN A 96 -11.92 -6.13 18.56
CA ASN A 96 -11.22 -7.27 19.14
C ASN A 96 -9.96 -6.81 19.93
N GLU A 97 -9.50 -7.64 20.86
CA GLU A 97 -8.34 -7.37 21.73
C GLU A 97 -7.05 -7.12 20.91
N GLN A 98 -6.95 -7.74 19.73
CA GLN A 98 -5.81 -7.57 18.83
C GLN A 98 -5.75 -6.16 18.24
N GLU A 99 -6.86 -5.63 17.73
CA GLU A 99 -6.94 -4.27 17.21
C GLU A 99 -6.73 -3.22 18.30
N GLN A 100 -7.21 -3.48 19.52
CA GLN A 100 -6.96 -2.60 20.66
C GLN A 100 -5.46 -2.54 21.02
N ARG A 101 -4.76 -3.69 20.97
CA ARG A 101 -3.29 -3.71 21.10
C ARG A 101 -2.58 -2.92 19.99
N LEU A 102 -3.06 -3.02 18.75
CA LEU A 102 -2.50 -2.24 17.64
C LEU A 102 -2.73 -0.74 17.83
N ALA A 103 -3.93 -0.34 18.26
CA ALA A 103 -4.26 1.05 18.56
C ALA A 103 -3.34 1.59 19.68
N HIS A 104 -3.08 0.82 20.73
CA HIS A 104 -2.14 1.19 21.79
C HIS A 104 -0.73 1.43 21.24
N ILE A 105 -0.19 0.50 20.46
CA ILE A 105 1.15 0.64 19.85
C ILE A 105 1.23 1.87 18.95
N VAL A 106 0.19 2.13 18.16
CA VAL A 106 0.13 3.33 17.31
C VAL A 106 0.07 4.59 18.17
N SER A 107 -0.73 4.58 19.25
CA SER A 107 -0.82 5.68 20.22
C SER A 107 0.56 6.03 20.79
N ASP A 108 1.31 5.01 21.23
CA ASP A 108 2.67 5.18 21.76
C ASP A 108 3.61 5.83 20.74
N TRP A 109 3.45 5.54 19.45
CA TRP A 109 4.28 6.12 18.40
C TRP A 109 3.97 7.56 18.06
N ILE A 110 2.73 7.99 18.28
CA ILE A 110 2.26 9.32 17.90
C ILE A 110 2.27 10.31 19.05
N GLN A 111 2.63 9.88 20.27
CA GLN A 111 2.71 10.76 21.43
C GLN A 111 3.49 12.07 21.14
N PRO A 112 3.02 13.21 21.69
CA PRO A 112 1.93 13.34 22.66
C PRO A 112 0.49 13.35 22.08
N ARG A 113 0.32 13.28 20.76
CA ARG A 113 -1.00 13.27 20.11
C ARG A 113 -1.85 12.07 20.55
N VAL A 114 -3.13 12.32 20.83
CA VAL A 114 -4.14 11.29 21.08
C VAL A 114 -4.77 10.83 19.75
N LEU A 115 -4.95 9.51 19.60
CA LEU A 115 -5.66 8.92 18.46
C LEU A 115 -7.14 9.32 18.46
N THR A 116 -7.68 9.58 17.28
CA THR A 116 -9.09 9.88 17.04
C THR A 116 -9.73 8.83 16.14
N SER A 117 -11.06 8.71 16.12
CA SER A 117 -11.79 7.76 15.25
C SER A 117 -11.60 8.03 13.75
N TYR A 118 -11.11 9.21 13.39
CA TYR A 118 -10.80 9.60 12.02
C TYR A 118 -9.36 9.27 11.60
N ASP A 119 -8.52 8.78 12.52
CA ASP A 119 -7.13 8.50 12.22
C ASP A 119 -6.96 7.23 11.38
N GLU A 120 -6.15 7.38 10.34
CA GLU A 120 -5.85 6.32 9.40
C GLU A 120 -4.33 6.06 9.38
N THR A 121 -3.96 4.81 9.14
CA THR A 121 -2.57 4.39 8.96
C THR A 121 -2.35 3.85 7.55
N CYS A 122 -1.17 4.09 6.99
CA CYS A 122 -0.75 3.40 5.78
C CYS A 122 -0.44 1.93 6.10
N ILE A 123 -0.64 1.04 5.12
CA ILE A 123 -0.37 -0.41 5.28
C ILE A 123 1.02 -0.71 5.85
N PRO A 124 2.13 -0.05 5.43
CA PRO A 124 3.43 -0.30 6.02
C PRO A 124 3.50 0.00 7.53
N CYS A 125 2.90 1.10 7.98
CA CYS A 125 2.85 1.45 9.40
C CYS A 125 1.97 0.48 10.19
N TRP A 126 0.84 0.07 9.61
CA TRP A 126 -0.04 -0.93 10.20
C TRP A 126 0.66 -2.28 10.38
N LEU A 127 1.31 -2.80 9.34
CA LEU A 127 2.07 -4.06 9.42
C LEU A 127 3.23 -3.97 10.40
N LYS A 128 3.88 -2.80 10.49
CA LYS A 128 4.90 -2.56 11.51
C LYS A 128 4.33 -2.66 12.93
N ALA A 129 3.14 -2.10 13.18
CA ALA A 129 2.49 -2.19 14.48
C ALA A 129 2.11 -3.63 14.80
N ARG A 130 1.61 -4.36 13.80
CA ARG A 130 1.25 -5.79 13.92
C ARG A 130 2.43 -6.68 14.30
N ARG A 131 3.60 -6.46 13.67
CA ARG A 131 4.82 -7.17 14.06
C ARG A 131 5.20 -6.91 15.51
N ARG A 132 5.15 -5.64 15.95
CA ARG A 132 5.46 -5.28 17.34
C ARG A 132 4.46 -5.89 18.33
N ALA A 133 3.18 -5.98 17.97
CA ALA A 133 2.17 -6.66 18.79
C ALA A 133 2.44 -8.16 18.94
N GLY A 134 2.91 -8.82 17.88
CA GLY A 134 3.26 -10.24 17.92
C GLY A 134 4.51 -10.57 18.75
N THR A 135 5.43 -9.62 18.90
CA THR A 135 6.66 -9.79 19.71
C THR A 135 6.42 -9.58 21.21
N ILE A 136 5.38 -8.86 21.62
CA ILE A 136 5.03 -8.68 23.04
C ILE A 136 4.32 -9.95 23.52
N ARG A 137 5.10 -10.99 23.84
CA ARG A 137 4.64 -12.07 24.72
C ARG A 137 4.54 -11.50 26.15
N PRO A 138 3.53 -11.88 26.96
CA PRO A 138 3.62 -11.67 28.40
C PRO A 138 4.86 -12.43 28.86
N GLN A 139 5.80 -11.74 29.48
CA GLN A 139 6.91 -12.38 30.17
C GLN A 139 6.29 -13.15 31.34
N PRO A 140 6.32 -14.50 31.36
CA PRO A 140 6.01 -15.18 32.60
C PRO A 140 7.27 -15.09 33.46
N ASP A 141 7.11 -14.56 34.66
CA ASP A 141 8.10 -14.59 35.72
C ASP A 141 8.36 -16.06 36.09
N VAL A 142 9.20 -16.74 35.32
CA VAL A 142 9.60 -18.12 35.55
C VAL A 142 11.11 -18.13 35.67
N ARG A 143 11.58 -18.26 36.91
CA ARG A 143 12.97 -18.62 37.21
C ARG A 143 13.28 -19.94 36.50
N LEU A 144 14.20 -19.90 35.52
CA LEU A 144 14.70 -21.10 34.85
C LEU A 144 15.45 -22.00 35.86
N PRO A 145 15.27 -23.33 35.83
CA PRO A 145 16.27 -24.26 36.36
C PRO A 145 17.45 -24.33 35.39
N ASP A 146 18.65 -24.51 35.96
CA ASP A 146 19.92 -24.65 35.23
C ASP A 146 19.87 -25.81 34.21
N ILE A 147 20.05 -25.49 32.93
CA ILE A 147 20.25 -26.47 31.85
C ILE A 147 21.69 -26.29 31.31
N PRO A 148 22.49 -27.36 31.19
CA PRO A 148 23.89 -27.28 30.78
C PRO A 148 24.06 -26.96 29.28
N PRO A 149 25.24 -26.49 28.87
CA PRO A 149 25.45 -25.92 27.55
C PRO A 149 25.71 -27.02 26.51
N HIS A 150 24.72 -27.33 25.70
CA HIS A 150 24.95 -27.96 24.41
C HIS A 150 24.50 -27.03 23.29
N GLY A 151 25.50 -26.48 22.61
CA GLY A 151 25.33 -25.59 21.48
C GLY A 151 24.73 -26.31 20.28
N VAL A 152 23.57 -25.83 19.85
CA VAL A 152 23.21 -25.74 18.43
C VAL A 152 22.40 -24.44 18.31
N LEU A 153 22.90 -23.50 17.50
CA LEU A 153 22.20 -22.25 17.18
C LEU A 153 20.99 -22.60 16.30
N TYR A 154 19.84 -22.90 16.90
CA TYR A 154 18.57 -22.87 16.18
C TYR A 154 18.27 -21.41 15.85
N GLN A 155 18.41 -21.04 14.58
CA GLN A 155 17.88 -19.78 14.09
C GLN A 155 16.36 -19.81 14.26
N ASP A 156 15.83 -18.90 15.05
CA ASP A 156 14.39 -18.68 15.19
C ASP A 156 13.79 -18.39 13.81
N VAL A 157 13.13 -19.39 13.22
CA VAL A 157 12.42 -19.18 11.96
C VAL A 157 11.12 -18.45 12.27
N MET A 158 11.02 -17.23 11.73
CA MET A 158 9.89 -16.34 11.97
C MET A 158 8.94 -16.39 10.78
N CYS A 159 7.64 -16.54 11.05
CA CYS A 159 6.61 -16.49 10.03
C CYS A 159 6.71 -15.20 9.20
N ALA A 160 6.87 -15.29 7.89
CA ALA A 160 7.01 -14.09 7.05
C ALA A 160 5.76 -13.20 6.99
N VAL A 161 4.59 -13.76 7.35
CA VAL A 161 3.30 -13.05 7.31
C VAL A 161 2.96 -12.37 8.64
N CYS A 162 3.09 -13.08 9.78
CA CYS A 162 2.77 -12.54 11.10
C CYS A 162 3.98 -12.23 11.99
N GLY A 163 5.17 -12.77 11.68
CA GLY A 163 6.38 -12.62 12.49
C GLY A 163 6.37 -13.43 13.79
N GLN A 164 5.50 -14.43 13.94
CA GLN A 164 5.57 -15.36 15.07
C GLN A 164 6.69 -16.37 14.87
N SER A 165 7.40 -16.72 15.94
CA SER A 165 8.40 -17.79 15.92
C SER A 165 7.69 -19.14 15.72
N LEU A 166 8.23 -19.95 14.80
CA LEU A 166 7.67 -21.25 14.42
C LEU A 166 8.13 -22.38 15.35
N THR A 167 9.01 -22.09 16.32
CA THR A 167 9.59 -23.08 17.23
C THR A 167 8.65 -23.53 18.36
N SER A 168 7.42 -23.00 18.50
CA SER A 168 6.59 -23.27 19.69
C SER A 168 5.23 -23.95 19.50
N VAL A 169 4.84 -24.44 18.32
CA VAL A 169 3.64 -25.30 18.19
C VAL A 169 3.84 -26.26 17.02
N LEU A 170 4.08 -27.53 17.32
CA LEU A 170 3.87 -28.64 16.38
C LEU A 170 2.44 -29.18 16.60
N PRO A 171 1.44 -28.84 15.77
CA PRO A 171 0.35 -29.79 15.56
C PRO A 171 0.89 -30.88 14.62
N SER A 172 0.66 -32.14 15.01
CA SER A 172 0.93 -33.37 14.28
C SER A 172 1.02 -33.18 12.77
N VAL A 173 2.23 -33.38 12.23
CA VAL A 173 2.54 -33.36 10.80
C VAL A 173 1.74 -34.47 10.12
N LYS A 174 0.53 -34.17 9.66
CA LYS A 174 -0.02 -34.89 8.51
C LYS A 174 0.87 -34.51 7.32
N GLN A 175 1.61 -35.49 6.81
CA GLN A 175 2.57 -35.35 5.71
C GLN A 175 2.06 -34.40 4.62
N LEU A 176 2.69 -33.22 4.55
CA LEU A 176 2.48 -32.25 3.49
C LEU A 176 2.95 -32.86 2.18
N ARG A 177 2.02 -33.08 1.24
CA ARG A 177 2.37 -33.50 -0.12
C ARG A 177 3.09 -32.34 -0.83
N PRO A 178 4.23 -32.58 -1.49
CA PRO A 178 5.01 -31.56 -2.21
C PRO A 178 4.19 -30.74 -3.24
N GLU A 179 3.18 -31.38 -3.83
CA GLU A 179 2.26 -30.79 -4.81
C GLU A 179 1.48 -29.58 -4.26
N ASN A 180 1.19 -29.57 -2.95
CA ASN A 180 0.49 -28.47 -2.31
C ASN A 180 1.44 -27.28 -2.09
N ILE A 181 2.72 -27.52 -1.78
CA ILE A 181 3.73 -26.45 -1.59
C ILE A 181 3.97 -25.69 -2.91
N ALA A 182 3.99 -26.40 -4.04
CA ALA A 182 4.14 -25.80 -5.37
C ALA A 182 2.94 -24.90 -5.77
N ARG A 183 1.70 -25.33 -5.46
CA ARG A 183 0.50 -24.52 -5.73
C ARG A 183 0.41 -23.22 -4.92
N LEU A 184 1.14 -23.14 -3.81
CA LEU A 184 1.06 -22.04 -2.86
C LEU A 184 2.17 -21.02 -3.06
N SER A 185 3.34 -21.45 -3.56
CA SER A 185 4.38 -20.54 -4.06
C SER A 185 3.94 -19.80 -5.34
N GLU A 186 3.07 -20.40 -6.14
CA GLU A 186 2.50 -19.79 -7.36
C GLU A 186 1.45 -18.69 -7.08
N LEU A 187 0.73 -18.76 -5.97
CA LEU A 187 -0.39 -17.86 -5.67
C LEU A 187 -0.04 -16.66 -4.77
N ARG A 188 1.07 -16.69 -4.04
CA ARG A 188 1.58 -15.54 -3.28
C ARG A 188 3.10 -15.52 -3.36
N GLN A 189 3.65 -14.40 -3.84
CA GLN A 189 5.09 -14.10 -3.94
C GLN A 189 5.79 -14.21 -2.57
N ILE A 190 6.08 -15.42 -2.12
CA ILE A 190 6.85 -15.75 -0.91
C ILE A 190 7.94 -16.71 -1.40
N SER A 191 9.21 -16.28 -1.35
CA SER A 191 10.31 -17.14 -1.76
C SER A 191 10.38 -18.39 -0.88
N ALA A 192 10.91 -19.49 -1.40
CA ALA A 192 11.00 -20.81 -0.75
C ALA A 192 11.72 -20.86 0.62
N ILE A 193 12.24 -19.73 1.09
CA ILE A 193 13.03 -19.56 2.32
C ILE A 193 12.21 -18.97 3.48
N HIS A 194 10.96 -18.60 3.24
CA HIS A 194 10.14 -17.87 4.19
C HIS A 194 8.97 -18.73 4.66
N GLU A 195 9.15 -19.39 5.80
CA GLU A 195 8.11 -20.20 6.41
C GLU A 195 6.92 -19.32 6.84
N VAL A 196 5.70 -19.83 6.65
CA VAL A 196 4.44 -19.17 7.03
C VAL A 196 3.76 -20.05 8.08
N CYS A 197 3.35 -19.48 9.20
CA CYS A 197 2.69 -20.26 10.26
C CYS A 197 1.34 -20.82 9.79
N ALA A 198 0.95 -21.97 10.33
CA ALA A 198 -0.31 -22.66 10.00
C ALA A 198 -1.56 -21.77 10.14
N ILE A 199 -1.55 -20.80 11.07
CA ILE A 199 -2.66 -19.86 11.26
C ILE A 199 -2.75 -18.86 10.09
N CYS A 200 -1.62 -18.30 9.67
CA CYS A 200 -1.57 -17.40 8.50
C CYS A 200 -1.83 -18.15 7.20
N TRP A 201 -1.54 -19.46 7.19
CA TRP A 201 -1.84 -20.39 6.11
C TRP A 201 -3.37 -20.59 5.96
N GLU A 202 -4.05 -20.97 7.04
CA GLU A 202 -5.48 -21.26 7.06
C GLU A 202 -6.32 -20.01 6.72
N GLN A 203 -5.98 -18.86 7.31
CA GLN A 203 -6.60 -17.57 6.97
C GLN A 203 -6.41 -17.15 5.50
N ALA A 204 -5.41 -17.67 4.80
CA ALA A 204 -5.21 -17.41 3.39
C ALA A 204 -6.18 -18.24 2.51
N GLN A 205 -6.57 -19.42 2.98
CA GLN A 205 -7.48 -20.34 2.25
C GLN A 205 -8.93 -19.87 2.34
N ASP A 206 -9.37 -19.34 3.48
CA ASP A 206 -10.74 -18.86 3.67
C ASP A 206 -11.11 -17.63 2.81
N VAL A 207 -10.11 -16.93 2.27
CA VAL A 207 -10.30 -15.73 1.43
C VAL A 207 -10.44 -16.09 -0.06
N VAL A 208 -10.27 -17.36 -0.44
CA VAL A 208 -10.53 -17.81 -1.81
C VAL A 208 -12.04 -17.98 -1.98
N PRO A 209 -12.72 -17.17 -2.82
CA PRO A 209 -14.14 -17.36 -3.07
C PRO A 209 -14.33 -18.72 -3.74
N GLN A 210 -15.13 -19.59 -3.12
CA GLN A 210 -15.65 -20.79 -3.78
C GLN A 210 -16.39 -20.31 -5.03
N THR A 211 -15.83 -20.56 -6.20
CA THR A 211 -16.45 -20.16 -7.47
C THR A 211 -17.69 -21.03 -7.65
N PRO A 212 -18.91 -20.45 -7.76
CA PRO A 212 -20.08 -21.24 -8.10
C PRO A 212 -19.87 -21.83 -9.49
N ARG A 213 -20.07 -23.14 -9.60
CA ARG A 213 -20.04 -23.89 -10.85
C ARG A 213 -21.22 -23.42 -11.72
N SER A 214 -20.96 -22.48 -12.64
CA SER A 214 -21.96 -21.99 -13.58
C SER A 214 -22.29 -23.08 -14.62
N GLN A 215 -23.57 -23.43 -14.68
CA GLN A 215 -24.18 -24.12 -15.82
C GLN A 215 -24.24 -23.14 -17.01
N GLU A 216 -23.91 -23.64 -18.19
CA GLU A 216 -24.07 -22.95 -19.47
C GLU A 216 -25.56 -22.71 -19.77
N PRO A 217 -25.94 -21.54 -20.30
CA PRO A 217 -27.17 -21.40 -21.07
C PRO A 217 -26.86 -21.44 -22.57
N GLU A 218 -27.66 -22.27 -23.24
CA GLU A 218 -27.70 -22.47 -24.68
C GLU A 218 -28.13 -21.21 -25.44
N THR A 219 -27.65 -21.18 -26.67
CA THR A 219 -27.80 -20.17 -27.71
C THR A 219 -29.21 -20.18 -28.32
N GLU A 220 -29.89 -19.03 -28.39
CA GLU A 220 -30.99 -18.81 -29.34
C GLU A 220 -30.83 -17.48 -30.09
N SER A 221 -31.12 -17.56 -31.40
CA SER A 221 -30.94 -16.54 -32.43
C SER A 221 -31.95 -15.37 -32.37
N PRO A 222 -31.64 -14.22 -33.01
CA PRO A 222 -32.47 -13.02 -32.94
C PRO A 222 -33.54 -12.96 -34.04
N GLN A 223 -34.78 -12.67 -33.66
CA GLN A 223 -35.83 -12.18 -34.58
C GLN A 223 -35.94 -10.65 -34.52
N GLN A 224 -36.06 -10.09 -35.70
CA GLN A 224 -36.19 -8.67 -36.01
C GLN A 224 -37.57 -8.14 -35.60
N THR A 225 -37.60 -6.98 -34.96
CA THR A 225 -38.81 -6.14 -34.91
C THR A 225 -38.40 -4.70 -35.21
N ALA A 226 -38.87 -4.20 -36.35
CA ALA A 226 -38.80 -2.79 -36.72
C ALA A 226 -39.70 -1.98 -35.77
N ILE A 227 -39.15 -0.92 -35.19
CA ILE A 227 -39.90 0.08 -34.42
C ILE A 227 -39.67 1.44 -35.08
N GLU A 228 -40.79 2.06 -35.46
CA GLU A 228 -40.92 3.38 -36.07
C GLU A 228 -40.32 4.49 -35.21
N LEU A 229 -39.59 5.40 -35.87
CA LEU A 229 -39.13 6.67 -35.31
C LEU A 229 -40.33 7.54 -34.92
N ARG A 230 -40.31 8.07 -33.69
CA ARG A 230 -41.01 9.29 -33.32
C ARG A 230 -40.01 10.31 -32.80
N ASP A 231 -40.03 11.47 -33.44
CA ASP A 231 -39.28 12.66 -33.07
C ASP A 231 -39.67 13.11 -31.67
N THR A 232 -38.68 13.12 -30.77
CA THR A 232 -38.81 13.76 -29.46
C THR A 232 -37.67 14.78 -29.34
N GLU A 233 -38.04 16.06 -29.32
CA GLU A 233 -37.13 17.17 -29.14
C GLU A 233 -36.45 17.08 -27.76
N ILE A 234 -35.12 16.94 -27.77
CA ILE A 234 -34.29 16.89 -26.56
C ILE A 234 -33.95 18.33 -26.14
N PRO A 235 -34.20 18.74 -24.88
CA PRO A 235 -33.79 20.04 -24.37
C PRO A 235 -32.26 20.16 -24.32
N GLN A 236 -31.72 21.28 -24.81
CA GLN A 236 -30.31 21.61 -24.77
C GLN A 236 -29.77 21.63 -23.33
N VAL A 237 -29.09 20.55 -22.94
CA VAL A 237 -28.30 20.49 -21.71
C VAL A 237 -26.93 21.11 -22.01
N THR A 238 -26.71 22.29 -21.43
CA THR A 238 -25.44 23.04 -21.45
C THR A 238 -24.25 22.13 -21.14
N GLU A 239 -23.43 21.86 -22.15
CA GLU A 239 -22.18 21.10 -22.05
C GLU A 239 -21.18 21.85 -21.17
N ARG A 240 -21.03 21.40 -19.92
CA ARG A 240 -19.83 21.67 -19.13
C ARG A 240 -18.70 20.85 -19.74
N GLN A 241 -17.87 21.50 -20.55
CA GLN A 241 -16.62 20.96 -21.05
C GLN A 241 -15.74 20.47 -19.88
N GLN A 242 -15.84 19.18 -19.57
CA GLN A 242 -14.87 18.50 -18.73
C GLN A 242 -13.60 18.39 -19.56
N HIS A 243 -12.64 19.27 -19.27
CA HIS A 243 -11.30 19.22 -19.82
C HIS A 243 -10.65 17.91 -19.35
N VAL A 244 -10.80 16.84 -20.13
CA VAL A 244 -10.11 15.57 -19.90
C VAL A 244 -8.63 15.84 -20.10
N GLU A 245 -7.91 16.05 -19.00
CA GLU A 245 -6.45 16.20 -19.01
C GLU A 245 -5.86 14.97 -19.69
N ARG A 246 -5.34 15.17 -20.90
CA ARG A 246 -4.61 14.12 -21.62
C ARG A 246 -3.43 13.69 -20.75
N PRO A 247 -3.19 12.38 -20.57
CA PRO A 247 -2.05 11.91 -19.79
C PRO A 247 -0.76 12.50 -20.39
N GLN A 248 0.01 13.19 -19.56
CA GLN A 248 1.32 13.69 -19.98
C GLN A 248 2.30 12.52 -20.04
N TYR A 249 2.93 12.34 -21.20
CA TYR A 249 3.94 11.31 -21.43
C TYR A 249 5.33 11.96 -21.55
N ILE A 250 6.33 11.25 -21.02
CA ILE A 250 7.74 11.59 -21.03
C ILE A 250 8.46 10.53 -21.86
N THR A 251 9.17 10.93 -22.91
CA THR A 251 9.95 9.99 -23.72
C THR A 251 11.34 9.80 -23.12
N LEU A 252 11.74 8.55 -22.89
CA LEU A 252 13.10 8.21 -22.44
C LEU A 252 13.85 7.50 -23.58
N PRO A 253 14.92 8.07 -24.14
CA PRO A 253 15.55 7.55 -25.36
C PRO A 253 16.23 6.20 -25.17
N ASN A 254 16.81 5.96 -23.99
CA ASN A 254 17.61 4.76 -23.69
C ASN A 254 16.82 3.71 -22.89
N MET A 255 15.56 3.97 -22.58
CA MET A 255 14.73 3.06 -21.81
C MET A 255 13.48 2.72 -22.59
N ARG A 256 13.08 1.47 -22.41
CA ARG A 256 11.94 0.87 -23.09
C ARG A 256 10.98 0.31 -22.05
N ARG A 257 9.72 0.10 -22.44
CA ARG A 257 8.74 -0.55 -21.58
C ARG A 257 7.74 -1.40 -22.34
N ALA A 258 7.18 -2.35 -21.61
CA ALA A 258 6.01 -3.08 -22.06
C ALA A 258 4.74 -2.21 -21.99
N ALA A 259 3.72 -2.64 -22.73
CA ALA A 259 2.37 -2.15 -22.57
C ALA A 259 1.81 -2.55 -21.20
N ASP A 260 1.04 -1.66 -20.58
CA ASP A 260 0.35 -1.93 -19.32
C ASP A 260 -1.02 -2.56 -19.61
N THR A 261 -1.01 -3.83 -20.02
CA THR A 261 -2.22 -4.58 -20.36
C THR A 261 -2.24 -5.93 -19.64
N PRO A 262 -3.38 -6.29 -19.01
CA PRO A 262 -3.53 -7.60 -18.39
C PRO A 262 -3.97 -8.70 -19.37
N ARG A 263 -4.27 -8.36 -20.64
CA ARG A 263 -4.96 -9.26 -21.57
C ARG A 263 -4.05 -10.28 -22.25
N HIS A 264 -2.77 -9.94 -22.42
CA HIS A 264 -1.81 -10.72 -23.20
C HIS A 264 -0.51 -10.95 -22.43
N CYS A 265 0.24 -11.97 -22.83
CA CYS A 265 1.62 -12.14 -22.38
C CYS A 265 2.46 -10.94 -22.81
N ILE A 266 3.53 -10.66 -22.06
CA ILE A 266 4.52 -9.64 -22.41
C ILE A 266 5.25 -9.96 -23.72
N PHE A 267 5.39 -11.25 -24.04
CA PHE A 267 5.94 -11.72 -25.30
C PHE A 267 4.85 -11.74 -26.36
N GLN A 268 5.20 -11.21 -27.52
CA GLN A 268 4.31 -11.17 -28.66
C GLN A 268 4.11 -12.54 -29.26
N GLU A 269 2.96 -12.69 -29.91
CA GLU A 269 2.55 -13.94 -30.56
C GLU A 269 2.38 -15.14 -29.60
N CYS A 270 2.53 -14.92 -28.29
CA CYS A 270 2.24 -15.93 -27.30
C CYS A 270 0.74 -16.28 -27.32
N THR A 271 0.45 -17.51 -27.75
CA THR A 271 -0.92 -18.07 -27.82
C THR A 271 -1.38 -18.69 -26.51
N SER A 272 -0.50 -18.80 -25.51
CA SER A 272 -0.88 -19.33 -24.20
C SER A 272 -1.98 -18.48 -23.56
N ASN A 273 -2.95 -19.15 -22.93
CA ASN A 273 -4.03 -18.52 -22.17
C ASN A 273 -3.62 -18.20 -20.72
N GLU A 274 -2.44 -18.63 -20.29
CA GLU A 274 -1.95 -18.35 -18.95
C GLU A 274 -1.54 -16.88 -18.79
N ARG A 275 -1.93 -16.29 -17.66
CA ARG A 275 -1.73 -14.87 -17.37
C ARG A 275 -1.29 -14.68 -15.92
N HIS A 276 -0.03 -14.99 -15.64
CA HIS A 276 0.58 -14.76 -14.34
C HIS A 276 1.04 -13.32 -14.19
N THR A 277 0.99 -12.82 -12.95
CA THR A 277 1.63 -11.55 -12.61
C THR A 277 3.12 -11.76 -12.59
N ILE A 278 3.87 -10.88 -13.25
CA ILE A 278 5.34 -10.98 -13.32
C ILE A 278 5.92 -10.71 -11.92
N PRO A 279 6.71 -11.64 -11.34
CA PRO A 279 7.33 -11.46 -10.03
C PRO A 279 8.19 -10.20 -9.96
N GLN A 280 8.24 -9.57 -8.79
CA GLN A 280 8.95 -8.31 -8.60
C GLN A 280 10.46 -8.45 -8.87
N GLU A 281 11.03 -9.60 -8.54
CA GLU A 281 12.43 -9.97 -8.75
C GLU A 281 12.77 -10.02 -10.25
N VAL A 282 11.84 -10.51 -11.07
CA VAL A 282 11.98 -10.54 -12.53
C VAL A 282 11.88 -9.13 -13.09
N ARG A 283 10.89 -8.34 -12.66
CA ARG A 283 10.75 -6.92 -13.07
C ARG A 283 12.02 -6.13 -12.79
N TYR A 284 12.61 -6.33 -11.61
CA TYR A 284 13.87 -5.71 -11.23
C TYR A 284 15.04 -6.17 -12.11
N ARG A 285 15.22 -7.48 -12.28
CA ARG A 285 16.31 -8.06 -13.08
C ARG A 285 16.27 -7.54 -14.51
N VAL A 286 15.08 -7.52 -15.12
CA VAL A 286 14.88 -7.04 -16.49
C VAL A 286 15.14 -5.54 -16.61
N LEU A 287 14.69 -4.75 -15.63
CA LEU A 287 14.95 -3.32 -15.58
C LEU A 287 16.45 -3.01 -15.49
N GLN A 288 17.19 -3.73 -14.67
CA GLN A 288 18.62 -3.50 -14.51
C GLN A 288 19.46 -4.00 -15.69
N GLN A 289 19.20 -5.22 -16.15
CA GLN A 289 20.03 -5.87 -17.17
C GLN A 289 19.74 -5.33 -18.58
N PHE A 290 18.48 -5.02 -18.87
CA PHE A 290 18.04 -4.68 -20.22
C PHE A 290 17.47 -3.27 -20.34
N GLN A 291 17.53 -2.44 -19.29
CA GLN A 291 16.94 -1.08 -19.28
C GLN A 291 15.46 -1.08 -19.71
N TYR A 292 14.75 -2.16 -19.38
CA TYR A 292 13.40 -2.43 -19.83
C TYR A 292 12.42 -2.45 -18.64
N TYR A 293 11.48 -1.52 -18.62
CA TYR A 293 10.48 -1.43 -17.57
C TYR A 293 9.25 -2.29 -17.86
N ILE A 294 8.86 -3.10 -16.89
CA ILE A 294 7.65 -3.92 -16.93
C ILE A 294 6.60 -3.33 -15.98
N PRO A 295 5.49 -2.75 -16.46
CA PRO A 295 4.37 -2.29 -15.62
C PRO A 295 3.74 -3.39 -14.77
N LYS A 296 2.99 -3.03 -13.71
CA LYS A 296 2.33 -3.99 -12.80
C LYS A 296 1.15 -4.71 -13.43
N GLY A 297 0.48 -4.11 -14.41
CA GLY A 297 -0.64 -4.73 -15.11
C GLY A 297 -0.21 -5.76 -16.15
N THR A 298 1.07 -5.77 -16.55
CA THR A 298 1.60 -6.73 -17.52
C THR A 298 1.54 -8.17 -17.00
N ARG A 299 1.31 -9.13 -17.90
CA ARG A 299 1.20 -10.56 -17.59
C ARG A 299 2.21 -11.38 -18.37
N ILE A 300 2.51 -12.58 -17.89
CA ILE A 300 3.40 -13.56 -18.53
C ILE A 300 2.80 -14.96 -18.38
N CYS A 301 3.00 -15.86 -19.35
CA CYS A 301 2.65 -17.28 -19.18
C CYS A 301 3.76 -18.02 -18.43
N THR A 302 3.52 -19.27 -18.01
CA THR A 302 4.51 -20.07 -17.27
C THR A 302 5.74 -20.38 -18.12
N GLU A 303 5.53 -20.74 -19.39
CA GLU A 303 6.59 -21.07 -20.35
C GLU A 303 7.62 -19.94 -20.49
N HIS A 304 7.18 -18.74 -20.89
CA HIS A 304 8.06 -17.58 -21.03
C HIS A 304 8.68 -17.11 -19.70
N LEU A 305 8.03 -17.39 -18.57
CA LEU A 305 8.61 -17.10 -17.26
C LEU A 305 9.79 -18.03 -16.93
N GLN A 306 9.74 -19.28 -17.41
CA GLN A 306 10.79 -20.28 -17.21
C GLN A 306 11.95 -20.12 -18.20
N GLU A 307 11.67 -19.85 -19.48
CA GLU A 307 12.69 -19.66 -20.52
C GLU A 307 13.57 -18.43 -20.28
N ALA A 308 12.99 -17.38 -19.68
CA ALA A 308 13.68 -16.16 -19.27
C ALA A 308 14.35 -15.37 -20.42
N ASP A 309 13.81 -15.45 -21.64
CA ASP A 309 14.30 -14.73 -22.84
C ASP A 309 13.94 -13.24 -22.89
N PHE A 310 14.10 -12.56 -21.75
CA PHE A 310 13.74 -11.14 -21.61
C PHE A 310 14.60 -10.17 -22.43
N HIS A 311 15.75 -10.61 -22.93
CA HIS A 311 16.64 -9.79 -23.76
C HIS A 311 15.97 -9.35 -25.08
N ASN A 312 15.08 -10.18 -25.62
CA ASN A 312 14.35 -9.88 -26.86
C ASN A 312 13.30 -8.78 -26.71
N LEU A 313 12.87 -8.47 -25.48
CA LEU A 313 11.82 -7.49 -25.23
C LEU A 313 12.23 -6.07 -25.63
N TYR A 314 13.52 -5.71 -25.51
CA TYR A 314 13.99 -4.36 -25.82
C TYR A 314 13.84 -4.02 -27.30
N SER A 315 14.09 -5.00 -28.16
CA SER A 315 14.04 -4.86 -29.62
C SER A 315 12.67 -5.19 -30.22
N ALA A 316 11.70 -5.61 -29.39
CA ALA A 316 10.36 -5.94 -29.85
C ALA A 316 9.66 -4.69 -30.42
N GLU A 317 8.92 -4.86 -31.52
CA GLU A 317 8.32 -3.76 -32.29
C GLU A 317 7.40 -2.85 -31.46
N TYR A 318 6.75 -3.39 -30.44
CA TYR A 318 5.76 -2.69 -29.62
C TYR A 318 6.34 -2.24 -28.27
N SER A 319 7.66 -2.28 -28.17
CA SER A 319 8.38 -1.69 -27.07
C SER A 319 8.24 -0.18 -27.08
N MET A 320 7.60 0.37 -26.05
CA MET A 320 7.31 1.79 -25.96
C MET A 320 8.45 2.54 -25.27
N ASN A 321 8.77 3.75 -25.72
CA ASN A 321 9.71 4.66 -25.05
C ASN A 321 9.01 5.82 -24.33
N ALA A 322 7.68 5.86 -24.32
CA ALA A 322 6.86 6.91 -23.70
C ALA A 322 6.32 6.47 -22.33
N PHE A 323 6.61 7.24 -21.28
CA PHE A 323 6.35 6.92 -19.88
C PHE A 323 5.41 7.95 -19.23
N THR A 324 4.53 7.52 -18.33
CA THR A 324 3.79 8.45 -17.47
C THR A 324 4.61 8.76 -16.22
N ALA A 325 4.23 9.80 -15.48
CA ALA A 325 4.83 10.09 -14.17
C ALA A 325 4.74 8.89 -13.21
N THR A 326 3.64 8.12 -13.26
CA THR A 326 3.46 6.92 -12.43
C THR A 326 4.44 5.80 -12.79
N HIS A 327 4.81 5.64 -14.06
CA HIS A 327 5.84 4.67 -14.45
C HIS A 327 7.21 5.07 -13.90
N ILE A 328 7.56 6.36 -13.96
CA ILE A 328 8.85 6.86 -13.44
C ILE A 328 8.94 6.66 -11.92
N GLU A 329 7.87 6.97 -11.18
CA GLU A 329 7.83 6.73 -9.73
C GLU A 329 8.02 5.25 -9.38
N ASP A 330 7.42 4.35 -10.15
CA ASP A 330 7.54 2.90 -9.94
C ASP A 330 8.94 2.38 -10.28
N ILE A 331 9.57 2.88 -11.35
CA ILE A 331 10.98 2.60 -11.69
C ILE A 331 11.89 2.98 -10.51
N ILE A 332 11.74 4.20 -9.97
CA ILE A 332 12.53 4.67 -8.82
C ILE A 332 12.30 3.74 -7.62
N PHE A 333 11.05 3.35 -7.36
CA PHE A 333 10.72 2.46 -6.27
C PHE A 333 11.41 1.09 -6.40
N ILE A 334 11.32 0.47 -7.58
CA ILE A 334 11.97 -0.82 -7.88
C ILE A 334 13.49 -0.73 -7.63
N LEU A 335 14.14 0.35 -8.08
CA LEU A 335 15.58 0.55 -7.93
C LEU A 335 16.00 0.87 -6.49
N MET A 336 15.12 1.46 -5.68
CA MET A 336 15.40 1.83 -4.28
C MET A 336 15.27 0.68 -3.29
N GLU A 337 14.47 -0.34 -3.59
CA GLU A 337 14.10 -1.39 -2.62
C GLU A 337 15.26 -2.34 -2.27
N ILE A 338 16.42 -2.23 -2.93
CA ILE A 338 17.45 -3.27 -2.97
C ILE A 338 18.73 -2.90 -2.20
N LYS A 339 18.75 -1.75 -1.53
CA LYS A 339 19.82 -1.42 -0.57
C LYS A 339 19.62 -2.04 0.82
N LYS A 340 18.94 -3.18 0.92
CA LYS A 340 18.69 -3.92 2.16
C LYS A 340 18.80 -5.41 1.89
#